data_AF-A0A377DD03-F1
#
_entry.id   AF-A0A377DD03-F1
#
_cell.length_a   1.000
_cell.length_b   1.000
_cell.length_c   1.000
_cell.angle_alpha   90.00
_cell.angle_beta   90.00
_cell.angle_gamma   90.00
#
_symmetry.space_group_name_H-M   'P 1'
#
loop_
_entity.id
_entity.type
_entity.pdbx_description
1 polymer ?
#
loop_
_entity_poly.entity_id
_entity_poly.type
_entity_poly.pdbx_seq_one_letter_code
_entity_poly.pdbx_strand_id
1 'polypeptide(L)'
;MKRLPLCALSPQPGWAERDMAELWQCCMAVIRELLTHSGVSGEQIVGIGISAQGKGLFLLDKNDKPLGNAILSSDRRAMEIVRRWQEDGIPEKLYPLTRQTLWTGHPGVAVTLAERARTGTLRANWLRDDDARLPALVFNRRQRLRREQYFRVKSLQHESWGI
;
A
#
# COMPACT_ATOMS: atom_id res chain seq x y z
N MET A 1 7.39 -22.20 14.93
CA MET A 1 6.84 -21.48 13.77
C MET A 1 7.95 -20.69 13.10
N LYS A 2 8.17 -20.92 11.80
CA LYS A 2 9.25 -20.27 11.05
C LYS A 2 8.93 -18.79 10.79
N ARG A 3 9.93 -17.92 10.94
CA ARG A 3 9.86 -16.54 10.45
C ARG A 3 10.40 -16.51 9.04
N LEU A 4 9.60 -16.04 8.08
CA LEU A 4 10.09 -15.79 6.72
C LEU A 4 10.57 -14.34 6.63
N PRO A 5 11.88 -14.10 6.43
CA PRO A 5 12.36 -12.76 6.18
C PRO A 5 11.85 -12.27 4.82
N LEU A 6 11.53 -10.99 4.76
CA LEU A 6 11.09 -10.32 3.55
C LEU A 6 12.06 -9.16 3.32
N CYS A 7 12.81 -9.21 2.23
CA CYS A 7 13.84 -8.21 1.94
C CYS A 7 13.24 -6.94 1.36
N ALA A 8 13.76 -5.78 1.78
CA ALA A 8 13.47 -4.53 1.11
C ALA A 8 14.39 -4.40 -0.11
N LEU A 9 13.85 -3.94 -1.23
CA LEU A 9 14.60 -3.63 -2.43
C LEU A 9 15.08 -2.18 -2.37
N SER A 10 16.32 -1.91 -2.78
CA SER A 10 16.90 -0.56 -2.81
C SER A 10 17.54 -0.32 -4.18
N PRO A 11 16.75 -0.17 -5.26
CA PRO A 11 17.29 -0.04 -6.61
C PRO A 11 18.09 1.26 -6.83
N GLN A 12 17.85 2.29 -6.02
CA GLN A 12 18.58 3.55 -6.01
C GLN A 12 18.78 4.05 -4.58
N PRO A 13 19.80 4.89 -4.31
CA PRO A 13 19.98 5.51 -3.00
C PRO A 13 18.71 6.23 -2.52
N GLY A 14 18.28 5.91 -1.29
CA GLY A 14 17.08 6.47 -0.69
C GLY A 14 15.76 5.86 -1.17
N TRP A 15 15.80 4.89 -2.10
CA TRP A 15 14.61 4.14 -2.50
C TRP A 15 14.45 2.93 -1.59
N ALA A 16 13.22 2.64 -1.19
CA ALA A 16 12.88 1.48 -0.38
C ALA A 16 11.60 0.86 -0.94
N GLU A 17 11.73 -0.31 -1.54
CA GLU A 17 10.68 -0.99 -2.28
C GLU A 17 10.38 -2.39 -1.73
N ARG A 18 9.23 -2.94 -2.12
CA ARG A 18 8.82 -4.30 -1.82
C ARG A 18 8.30 -5.00 -3.06
N ASP A 19 8.81 -6.20 -3.32
CA ASP A 19 8.15 -7.10 -4.25
C ASP A 19 6.81 -7.56 -3.65
N MET A 20 5.72 -7.18 -4.31
CA MET A 20 4.37 -7.49 -3.83
C MET A 20 3.98 -8.95 -4.06
N ALA A 21 4.56 -9.61 -5.07
CA ALA A 21 4.33 -11.02 -5.33
C ALA A 21 5.05 -11.89 -4.28
N GLU A 22 6.30 -11.55 -3.95
CA GLU A 22 7.05 -12.20 -2.87
C GLU A 22 6.32 -12.03 -1.53
N LEU A 23 5.86 -10.81 -1.22
CA LEU A 23 5.08 -10.53 -0.01
C LEU A 23 3.86 -11.45 0.10
N TRP A 24 3.08 -11.56 -0.97
CA TRP A 24 1.89 -12.43 -1.00
C TRP A 24 2.24 -13.90 -0.83
N GLN A 25 3.28 -14.38 -1.53
CA GLN A 25 3.75 -15.76 -1.43
C GLN A 25 4.22 -16.10 -0.01
N CYS A 26 4.97 -15.21 0.64
CA CYS A 26 5.39 -15.39 2.03
C CYS A 26 4.19 -15.42 2.99
N CYS A 27 3.20 -14.54 2.83
CA CYS A 27 1.97 -14.59 3.64
C CYS A 27 1.26 -15.93 3.50
N MET A 28 1.08 -16.42 2.28
CA MET A 28 0.46 -17.72 2.01
C MET A 28 1.26 -18.88 2.60
N ALA A 29 2.59 -18.85 2.48
CA ALA A 29 3.45 -19.87 3.04
C ALA A 29 3.35 -19.96 4.58
N VAL A 30 3.36 -18.81 5.27
CA VAL A 30 3.25 -18.75 6.74
C VAL A 30 1.87 -19.23 7.20
N ILE A 31 0.79 -18.84 6.52
CA ILE A 31 -0.57 -19.28 6.87
C ILE A 31 -0.69 -20.80 6.67
N ARG A 32 -0.21 -21.34 5.55
CA ARG A 32 -0.22 -22.79 5.31
C ARG A 32 0.58 -23.54 6.36
N GLU A 33 1.78 -23.09 6.67
CA GLU A 33 2.62 -23.69 7.72
C GLU A 33 1.89 -23.68 9.08
N LEU A 34 1.20 -22.59 9.43
CA LEU A 34 0.43 -22.49 10.66
C LEU A 34 -0.69 -23.54 10.73
N LEU A 35 -1.46 -23.68 9.65
CA LEU A 35 -2.58 -24.64 9.60
C LEU A 35 -2.07 -26.07 9.67
N THR A 36 -1.02 -26.41 8.89
CA THR A 36 -0.38 -27.73 8.94
C THR A 36 0.16 -28.03 10.34
N HIS A 37 0.80 -27.06 11.00
CA HIS A 37 1.40 -27.27 12.31
C HIS A 37 0.36 -27.38 13.44
N SER A 38 -0.73 -26.61 13.36
CA SER A 38 -1.79 -26.62 14.37
C SER A 38 -2.80 -27.75 14.20
N GLY A 39 -2.94 -28.31 12.99
CA GLY A 39 -3.97 -29.28 12.64
C GLY A 39 -5.38 -28.70 12.60
N VAL A 40 -5.52 -27.38 12.71
CA VAL A 40 -6.80 -26.68 12.64
C VAL A 40 -7.22 -26.55 11.19
N SER A 41 -8.45 -26.95 10.87
CA SER A 41 -9.02 -26.78 9.55
C SER A 41 -9.37 -25.31 9.29
N GLY A 42 -9.24 -24.84 8.04
CA GLY A 42 -9.60 -23.47 7.67
C GLY A 42 -11.04 -23.11 8.02
N GLU A 43 -11.95 -24.08 7.97
CA GLU A 43 -13.37 -23.95 8.30
C GLU A 43 -13.63 -23.67 9.79
N GLN A 44 -12.66 -23.96 10.67
CA GLN A 44 -12.76 -23.69 12.11
C GLN A 44 -12.34 -22.25 12.47
N ILE A 45 -11.80 -21.49 11.52
CA ILE A 45 -11.33 -20.12 11.74
C ILE A 45 -12.52 -19.16 11.71
N VAL A 46 -12.93 -18.69 12.88
CA VAL A 46 -14.08 -17.77 13.03
C VAL A 46 -13.76 -16.30 12.74
N GLY A 47 -12.48 -15.95 12.56
CA GLY A 47 -12.07 -14.58 12.28
C GLY A 47 -10.58 -14.44 11.97
N ILE A 48 -10.23 -13.35 11.29
CA ILE A 48 -8.86 -13.01 10.90
C ILE A 48 -8.59 -11.56 11.33
N GLY A 49 -7.56 -11.38 12.15
CA GLY A 49 -7.00 -10.07 12.46
C GLY A 49 -5.82 -9.78 11.54
N ILE A 50 -5.84 -8.65 10.85
CA ILE A 50 -4.75 -8.24 9.97
C ILE A 50 -3.98 -7.10 10.64
N SER A 51 -2.68 -7.32 10.83
CA SER A 51 -1.72 -6.26 11.13
C SER A 51 -0.73 -6.18 9.99
N ALA A 52 -0.50 -4.98 9.48
CA ALA A 52 0.32 -4.75 8.31
C ALA A 52 1.21 -3.52 8.49
N GLN A 53 2.20 -3.39 7.61
CA GLN A 53 2.98 -2.18 7.52
C GLN A 53 2.07 -0.98 7.22
N GLY A 54 2.18 0.06 8.02
CA GLY A 54 1.49 1.33 7.78
C GLY A 54 2.19 2.18 6.73
N LYS A 55 1.40 3.01 6.03
CA LYS A 55 1.88 4.01 5.06
C LYS A 55 2.62 3.40 3.86
N GLY A 56 3.28 4.22 3.05
CA GLY A 56 3.80 3.80 1.75
C GLY A 56 2.72 3.78 0.66
N LEU A 57 3.01 3.12 -0.45
CA LEU A 57 2.14 3.06 -1.62
C LEU A 57 2.20 1.69 -2.29
N PHE A 58 1.04 1.04 -2.39
CA PHE A 58 0.84 -0.27 -3.00
C PHE A 58 -0.22 -0.11 -4.09
N LEU A 59 0.21 -0.09 -5.36
CA LEU A 59 -0.68 0.17 -6.49
C LEU A 59 -1.07 -1.14 -7.17
N LEU A 60 -2.37 -1.32 -7.35
CA LEU A 60 -2.94 -2.45 -8.07
C LEU A 60 -3.66 -1.93 -9.32
N ASP A 61 -3.69 -2.75 -10.37
CA ASP A 61 -4.53 -2.54 -11.54
C ASP A 61 -5.98 -2.94 -11.25
N LYS A 62 -6.86 -2.79 -12.25
CA LYS A 62 -8.28 -3.16 -12.18
C LYS A 62 -8.55 -4.66 -11.97
N ASN A 63 -7.52 -5.50 -12.15
CA ASN A 63 -7.57 -6.95 -11.98
C ASN A 63 -6.83 -7.39 -10.71
N ASP A 64 -6.62 -6.47 -9.76
CA ASP A 64 -5.89 -6.68 -8.50
C ASP A 64 -4.42 -7.14 -8.68
N LYS A 65 -3.80 -6.84 -9.84
CA LYS A 65 -2.40 -7.14 -10.09
C LYS A 65 -1.49 -5.97 -9.71
N PRO A 66 -0.33 -6.21 -9.08
CA PRO A 66 0.65 -5.16 -8.81
C PRO A 66 1.07 -4.40 -10.07
N LEU A 67 0.97 -3.07 -10.04
CA LEU A 67 1.45 -2.18 -11.10
C LEU A 67 2.98 -1.96 -11.07
N GLY A 68 3.64 -2.48 -10.04
CA GLY A 68 5.08 -2.39 -9.79
C GLY A 68 5.38 -2.86 -8.37
N ASN A 69 6.61 -2.62 -7.92
CA ASN A 69 6.96 -2.78 -6.52
C ASN A 69 6.21 -1.77 -5.65
N ALA A 70 5.87 -2.16 -4.42
CA ALA A 70 5.33 -1.20 -3.47
C ALA A 70 6.43 -0.26 -2.97
N ILE A 71 6.09 1.02 -2.80
CA ILE A 71 6.98 2.02 -2.20
C ILE A 71 6.77 1.97 -0.69
N LEU A 72 7.84 1.65 0.06
CA LEU A 72 7.79 1.57 1.50
C LEU A 72 7.75 2.97 2.14
N SER A 73 7.25 3.05 3.35
CA SER A 73 7.19 4.30 4.08
C SER A 73 8.57 4.95 4.28
N SER A 74 9.64 4.16 4.40
CA SER A 74 11.02 4.65 4.54
C SER A 74 11.62 5.21 3.25
N ASP A 75 10.90 5.14 2.13
CA ASP A 75 11.35 5.67 0.85
C ASP A 75 11.45 7.21 0.87
N ARG A 76 12.49 7.74 0.24
CA ARG A 76 12.85 9.15 0.21
C ARG A 76 12.83 9.74 -1.20
N ARG A 77 12.35 9.02 -2.22
CA ARG A 77 12.32 9.54 -3.60
C ARG A 77 11.40 10.74 -3.78
N ALA A 78 10.44 10.93 -2.86
CA ALA A 78 9.54 12.08 -2.84
C ALA A 78 10.03 13.26 -1.96
N MET A 79 11.30 13.28 -1.53
CA MET A 79 11.84 14.36 -0.67
C MET A 79 11.63 15.76 -1.26
N GLU A 80 11.78 15.92 -2.57
CA GLU A 80 11.59 17.22 -3.23
C GLU A 80 10.14 17.71 -3.19
N ILE A 81 9.16 16.80 -3.22
CA ILE A 81 7.74 17.16 -3.04
C ILE A 81 7.52 17.69 -1.62
N VAL A 82 8.08 17.00 -0.61
CA VAL A 82 7.99 17.41 0.79
C VAL A 82 8.66 18.76 1.00
N ARG A 83 9.84 18.98 0.41
CA ARG A 83 10.59 20.25 0.53
C ARG A 83 9.75 21.44 0.03
N ARG A 84 9.13 21.31 -1.14
CA ARG A 84 8.25 22.35 -1.69
C ARG A 84 7.04 22.60 -0.82
N TRP A 85 6.38 21.54 -0.34
CA TRP A 85 5.22 21.69 0.53
C TRP A 85 5.55 22.32 1.89
N GLN A 86 6.78 22.13 2.39
CA GLN A 86 7.28 22.86 3.56
C GLN A 86 7.41 24.36 3.24
N GLU A 87 8.02 24.70 2.10
CA GLU A 87 8.13 26.11 1.63
C GLU A 87 6.75 26.75 1.43
N ASP A 88 5.75 25.99 0.98
CA ASP A 88 4.36 26.43 0.76
C ASP A 88 3.51 26.56 2.06
N GLY A 89 4.09 26.26 3.23
CA GLY A 89 3.38 26.31 4.51
C GLY A 89 2.24 25.29 4.63
N ILE A 90 2.40 24.11 4.00
CA ILE A 90 1.46 23.00 4.12
C ILE A 90 1.46 22.34 5.51
N PRO A 91 2.61 22.14 6.20
CA PRO A 91 2.62 21.51 7.52
C PRO A 91 1.70 22.18 8.55
N GLU A 92 1.63 23.51 8.55
CA GLU A 92 0.83 24.34 9.45
C GLU A 92 -0.67 24.12 9.22
N LYS A 93 -1.06 23.87 7.97
CA LYS A 93 -2.44 23.56 7.57
C LYS A 93 -2.79 22.10 7.84
N LEU A 94 -1.82 21.19 7.68
CA LEU A 94 -2.03 19.75 7.78
C LEU A 94 -2.11 19.27 9.23
N TYR A 95 -1.19 19.72 10.08
CA TYR A 95 -1.02 19.18 11.43
C TYR A 95 -2.28 19.29 12.31
N PRO A 96 -3.05 20.41 12.32
CA PRO A 96 -4.28 20.50 13.11
C PRO A 96 -5.33 19.43 12.73
N LEU A 97 -5.31 18.97 11.48
CA LEU A 97 -6.27 18.01 10.93
C LEU A 97 -5.82 16.56 11.13
N THR A 98 -4.55 16.27 10.86
CA THR A 98 -4.03 14.90 10.81
C THR A 98 -3.30 14.48 12.07
N ARG A 99 -2.83 15.45 12.88
CA ARG A 99 -1.88 15.26 13.98
C ARG A 99 -0.61 14.53 13.55
N GLN A 100 -0.23 14.67 12.28
CA GLN A 100 0.96 14.08 11.69
C GLN A 100 1.79 15.17 10.99
N THR A 101 3.10 15.18 11.27
CA THR A 101 4.07 16.06 10.59
C THR A 101 4.26 15.64 9.15
N LEU A 102 4.52 16.55 8.21
CA LEU A 102 4.73 16.17 6.81
C LEU A 102 6.08 15.43 6.61
N TRP A 103 6.07 14.30 5.89
CA TRP A 103 7.26 13.55 5.50
C TRP A 103 6.98 12.61 4.32
N THR A 104 8.01 12.01 3.72
CA THR A 104 7.92 11.33 2.41
C THR A 104 7.03 10.10 2.37
N GLY A 105 6.99 9.34 3.47
CA GLY A 105 6.17 8.14 3.57
C GLY A 105 4.68 8.43 3.71
N HIS A 106 4.24 9.69 3.80
CA HIS A 106 2.82 10.00 3.82
C HIS A 106 2.13 9.55 2.53
N PRO A 107 0.97 8.88 2.62
CA PRO A 107 0.23 8.43 1.44
C PRO A 107 -0.05 9.56 0.44
N GLY A 108 -0.41 10.77 0.92
CA GLY A 108 -0.64 11.92 0.03
C GLY A 108 0.59 12.34 -0.77
N VAL A 109 1.79 12.22 -0.19
CA VAL A 109 3.06 12.50 -0.87
C VAL A 109 3.35 11.41 -1.91
N ALA A 110 3.21 10.14 -1.51
CA ALA A 110 3.47 9.01 -2.38
C ALA A 110 2.51 8.95 -3.59
N VAL A 111 1.23 9.26 -3.38
CA VAL A 111 0.26 9.36 -4.50
C VAL A 111 0.60 10.53 -5.42
N THR A 112 1.00 11.69 -4.88
CA THR A 112 1.43 12.84 -5.72
C THR A 112 2.64 12.47 -6.59
N LEU A 113 3.58 11.70 -6.03
CA LEU A 113 4.70 11.17 -6.78
C LEU A 113 4.24 10.24 -7.92
N ALA A 114 3.32 9.30 -7.65
CA ALA A 114 2.80 8.39 -8.65
C ALA A 114 2.00 9.12 -9.75
N GLU A 115 1.23 10.15 -9.41
CA GLU A 115 0.54 10.97 -10.41
C GLU A 115 1.54 11.70 -11.32
N ARG A 116 2.59 12.30 -10.75
CA ARG A 116 3.63 12.98 -11.55
C ARG A 116 4.41 12.03 -12.46
N ALA A 117 4.63 10.80 -11.98
CA ALA A 117 5.21 9.71 -12.77
C ALA A 117 4.32 9.39 -13.98
N ARG A 118 3.02 9.18 -13.72
CA ARG A 118 2.02 8.86 -14.76
C ARG A 118 1.85 9.97 -15.79
N THR A 119 1.86 11.24 -15.38
CA THR A 119 1.69 12.38 -16.31
C THR A 119 2.98 12.73 -17.07
N GLY A 120 4.06 11.95 -16.91
CA GLY A 120 5.36 12.23 -17.53
C GLY A 120 6.08 13.46 -16.98
N THR A 121 5.53 14.08 -15.92
CA THR A 121 6.15 15.22 -15.23
C THR A 121 7.35 14.78 -14.37
N LEU A 122 7.47 13.47 -14.12
CA LEU A 122 8.63 12.83 -13.50
C LEU A 122 8.89 11.50 -14.24
N ARG A 123 10.13 11.24 -14.69
CA ARG A 123 10.48 9.94 -15.28
C ARG A 123 10.41 8.85 -14.22
N ALA A 124 9.64 7.80 -14.46
CA ALA A 124 9.47 6.69 -13.54
C ALA A 124 9.59 5.34 -14.26
N ASN A 125 10.74 4.68 -14.09
CA ASN A 125 10.96 3.33 -14.62
C ASN A 125 10.40 2.24 -13.69
N TRP A 126 9.73 2.62 -12.59
CA TRP A 126 9.25 1.73 -11.52
C TRP A 126 7.73 1.52 -11.54
N LEU A 127 7.01 2.27 -12.37
CA LEU A 127 5.56 2.15 -12.56
C LEU A 127 5.32 1.64 -13.98
N ARG A 128 4.54 0.56 -14.15
CA ARG A 128 4.17 0.06 -15.48
C ARG A 128 3.16 0.99 -16.16
N ASP A 129 3.24 1.11 -17.48
CA ASP A 129 2.48 2.08 -18.30
C ASP A 129 1.01 1.72 -18.55
N ASP A 130 0.49 0.61 -18.01
CA ASP A 130 -0.87 0.15 -18.33
C ASP A 130 -1.93 0.67 -17.36
N ASP A 131 -2.93 1.36 -17.93
CA ASP A 131 -4.32 1.52 -17.44
C ASP A 131 -4.51 1.89 -15.96
N ALA A 132 -3.47 2.43 -15.33
CA ALA A 132 -3.49 2.95 -13.97
C ALA A 132 -4.29 4.27 -13.96
N ARG A 133 -5.61 4.15 -14.02
CA ARG A 133 -6.45 5.10 -13.30
C ARG A 133 -6.11 4.90 -11.82
N LEU A 134 -5.06 5.57 -11.35
CA LEU A 134 -4.96 5.96 -9.96
C LEU A 134 -6.37 6.43 -9.61
N PRO A 135 -7.08 5.78 -8.67
CA PRO A 135 -8.47 6.11 -8.40
C PRO A 135 -8.47 7.61 -8.19
N ALA A 136 -9.09 8.34 -9.13
CA ALA A 136 -8.99 9.79 -9.23
C ALA A 136 -9.07 10.30 -7.82
N LEU A 137 -8.00 10.93 -7.31
CA LEU A 137 -7.88 11.33 -5.91
C LEU A 137 -9.23 11.93 -5.48
N VAL A 138 -10.09 11.12 -4.86
CA VAL A 138 -11.39 11.57 -4.39
C VAL A 138 -11.06 12.22 -3.05
N PHE A 139 -10.39 13.37 -3.10
CA PHE A 139 -10.64 14.41 -2.11
C PHE A 139 -12.06 14.93 -2.41
N ASN A 140 -13.06 14.15 -2.00
CA ASN A 140 -14.44 14.58 -2.09
C ASN A 140 -14.59 15.80 -1.18
N ARG A 141 -14.78 17.00 -1.76
CA ARG A 141 -15.21 18.20 -1.01
C ARG A 141 -16.56 18.02 -0.29
N ARG A 142 -17.19 16.84 -0.36
CA ARG A 142 -18.50 16.50 0.24
C ARG A 142 -18.55 15.14 0.97
N GLN A 143 -17.46 14.65 1.58
CA GLN A 143 -17.58 13.53 2.55
C GLN A 143 -18.07 14.02 3.92
N ARG A 144 -19.34 14.43 3.94
CA ARG A 144 -20.17 14.44 5.14
C ARG A 144 -20.69 13.01 5.32
N LEU A 145 -20.13 12.28 6.29
CA LEU A 145 -20.73 11.10 6.96
C LEU A 145 -21.58 10.16 6.08
N ARG A 146 -20.96 9.16 5.43
CA ARG A 146 -21.60 7.84 5.26
C ARG A 146 -20.59 6.73 5.54
N ARG A 147 -20.93 5.89 6.52
CA ARG A 147 -20.05 4.93 7.23
C ARG A 147 -19.80 3.61 6.49
N GLU A 148 -20.16 3.47 5.21
CA GLU A 148 -20.43 2.11 4.67
C GLU A 148 -19.68 1.72 3.38
N GLN A 149 -18.60 2.40 2.95
CA GLN A 149 -17.99 2.09 1.65
C GLN A 149 -16.50 1.72 1.63
N TYR A 150 -15.88 1.41 2.78
CA TYR A 150 -14.47 0.97 2.82
C TYR A 150 -14.23 -0.50 3.20
N PHE A 151 -15.29 -1.30 3.33
CA PHE A 151 -15.16 -2.74 3.52
C PHE A 151 -16.11 -3.47 2.58
N ARG A 152 -15.66 -3.73 1.35
CA ARG A 152 -16.18 -4.87 0.61
C ARG A 152 -15.41 -6.10 1.10
N VAL A 153 -15.72 -6.57 2.30
CA VAL A 153 -15.48 -7.98 2.63
C VAL A 153 -16.40 -8.73 1.67
N LYS A 154 -15.86 -9.32 0.60
CA LYS A 154 -16.58 -10.41 -0.06
C LYS A 154 -16.86 -11.40 1.06
N SER A 155 -18.13 -11.62 1.39
CA SER A 155 -18.52 -12.79 2.16
C SER A 155 -17.91 -13.99 1.44
N LEU A 156 -16.96 -14.67 2.08
CA LEU A 156 -16.45 -15.96 1.67
C LEU A 156 -17.60 -16.97 1.82
N GLN A 157 -18.57 -16.92 0.92
CA GLN A 157 -19.49 -18.02 0.71
C GLN A 157 -18.87 -18.87 -0.40
N HIS A 158 -18.33 -20.02 0.00
CA HIS A 158 -17.96 -21.16 -0.85
C HIS A 158 -17.16 -20.81 -2.12
N GLU A 159 -15.94 -20.31 -1.94
CA GLU A 159 -14.87 -20.65 -2.89
C GLU A 159 -13.97 -21.67 -2.18
N SER A 160 -13.97 -22.89 -2.69
CA SER A 160 -13.09 -23.97 -2.26
C SER A 160 -11.65 -23.52 -2.52
N TRP A 161 -10.97 -23.06 -1.46
CA TRP A 161 -9.54 -22.88 -1.48
C TRP A 161 -8.93 -24.28 -1.56
N GLY A 162 -8.47 -24.68 -2.76
CA GLY A 162 -7.69 -25.88 -2.97
C GLY A 162 -6.32 -25.76 -2.31
N ILE A 163 -6.31 -25.85 -0.98
CA ILE A 163 -5.16 -26.12 -0.12
C ILE A 163 -5.22 -27.56 0.35
#